data_AF-A0AB33H1Q9-F1
#
_entry.id   AF-A0AB33H1Q9-F1
#
_cell.length_a   1.000
_cell.length_b   1.000
_cell.length_c   1.000
_cell.angle_alpha   90.00
_cell.angle_beta   90.00
_cell.angle_gamma   90.00
#
_symmetry.space_group_name_H-M   'P 1'
#
loop_
_entity.id
_entity.type
_entity.pdbx_description
1 polymer ?
#
loop_
_entity_poly.entity_id
_entity_poly.type
_entity_poly.pdbx_seq_one_letter_code
_entity_poly.pdbx_strand_id
1 'polypeptide(L)' 'MDCIASHIDLHLAKWVARKYKRVHGSLAQAYEWLRRIQSAKPCLFAHWEIWTRRERSTTRAG' A
#
# COMPACT_ATOMS: atom_id res chain seq x y z
N MET A 1 9.32 13.83 -0.29
CA MET A 1 8.64 14.27 0.94
C MET A 1 7.63 13.23 1.39
N ASP A 2 7.99 11.94 1.50
CA ASP A 2 7.02 10.91 1.94
C ASP A 2 7.69 9.77 2.74
N CYS A 3 8.81 10.05 3.42
CA CYS A 3 9.55 9.07 4.22
C CYS A 3 8.68 8.39 5.29
N ILE A 4 7.64 9.08 5.79
CA ILE A 4 6.68 8.53 6.75
C ILE A 4 5.78 7.47 6.09
N ALA A 5 5.23 7.74 4.90
CA ALA A 5 4.37 6.79 4.19
C ALA A 5 5.13 5.50 3.84
N SER A 6 6.36 5.63 3.33
CA SER A 6 7.22 4.47 3.06
C SER A 6 7.56 3.66 4.31
N HIS A 7 7.71 4.34 5.47
CA HIS A 7 7.96 3.65 6.73
C HIS A 7 6.72 2.88 7.23
N ILE A 8 5.53 3.46 7.06
CA ILE A 8 4.25 2.80 7.38
C ILE A 8 4.06 1.59 6.46
N ASP A 9 4.27 1.73 5.16
CA ASP A 9 4.14 0.62 4.21
C ASP A 9 5.14 -0.51 4.48
N LEU A 10 6.36 -0.19 4.91
CA LEU A 10 7.33 -1.20 5.35
C LEU A 10 6.84 -1.94 6.60
N HIS A 11 6.28 -1.23 7.57
CA HIS A 11 5.73 -1.84 8.78
C HIS A 11 4.53 -2.73 8.47
N LEU A 12 3.67 -2.30 7.55
CA LEU A 12 2.55 -3.08 7.04
C LEU A 12 3.03 -4.32 6.29
N ALA A 13 4.01 -4.20 5.39
CA ALA A 13 4.57 -5.35 4.68
C ALA A 13 5.19 -6.37 5.63
N LYS A 14 5.94 -5.92 6.66
CA LYS A 14 6.47 -6.79 7.72
C LYS A 14 5.36 -7.44 8.55
N TRP A 15 4.27 -6.72 8.83
CA TRP A 15 3.12 -7.28 9.53
C TRP A 15 2.41 -8.34 8.67
N VAL A 16 2.21 -8.07 7.38
CA VAL A 16 1.62 -9.01 6.42
C VAL A 16 2.47 -10.28 6.33
N ALA A 17 3.78 -10.14 6.16
CA ALA A 17 4.70 -11.29 6.09
C ALA A 17 4.68 -12.14 7.36
N ARG A 18 4.54 -11.52 8.55
CA ARG A 18 4.44 -12.22 9.83
C ARG A 18 3.08 -12.86 10.07
N LYS A 19 1.99 -12.18 9.68
CA LYS A 19 0.61 -12.63 9.93
C LYS A 19 0.17 -13.72 8.98
N TYR A 20 0.60 -13.67 7.72
CA TYR A 20 0.15 -14.60 6.68
C TYR A 20 1.29 -15.51 6.24
N LYS A 21 1.24 -16.78 6.67
CA LYS A 21 2.21 -17.82 6.27
C LYS A 21 2.35 -17.98 4.75
N ARG A 22 1.30 -17.65 3.97
CA ARG A 22 1.32 -17.68 2.50
C ARG A 22 2.31 -16.73 1.84
N VAL A 23 2.62 -15.61 2.49
CA VAL A 23 3.56 -14.59 1.99
C VAL A 23 4.78 -14.46 2.92
N HIS A 24 4.96 -15.43 3.81
CA HIS A 24 6.05 -15.47 4.77
C HIS A 24 7.37 -15.80 4.05
N GLY A 25 8.40 -14.99 4.30
CA GLY A 25 9.73 -15.16 3.71
C GLY A 25 10.01 -14.30 2.46
N SER A 26 9.00 -13.64 1.89
CA SER A 26 9.22 -12.70 0.78
C SER A 26 8.53 -11.37 1.05
N LEU A 27 9.33 -10.35 1.38
CA LEU A 27 8.85 -8.99 1.55
C LEU A 27 8.23 -8.45 0.25
N ALA A 28 8.75 -8.87 -0.91
CA ALA A 28 8.19 -8.51 -2.22
C ALA A 28 6.76 -9.04 -2.41
N GLN A 29 6.49 -10.29 -2.04
CA GLN A 29 5.14 -10.86 -2.08
C GLN A 29 4.21 -10.18 -1.08
N ALA A 30 4.71 -9.81 0.11
CA ALA A 30 3.94 -9.05 1.08
C ALA A 30 3.56 -7.65 0.54
N TYR A 31 4.48 -6.98 -0.16
CA TYR A 31 4.20 -5.71 -0.84
C TYR A 31 3.21 -5.86 -1.99
N GLU A 32 3.32 -6.92 -2.80
CA GLU A 32 2.35 -7.15 -3.87
C GLU A 32 0.95 -7.43 -3.31
N TRP A 33 0.86 -8.22 -2.24
CA TRP A 33 -0.39 -8.45 -1.54
C TRP A 33 -0.97 -7.15 -0.97
N LEU A 34 -0.13 -6.31 -0.37
CA LEU A 34 -0.53 -4.99 0.13
C LEU A 34 -1.06 -4.10 -0.99
N ARG A 35 -0.38 -4.08 -2.16
CA ARG A 35 -0.81 -3.33 -3.35
C ARG A 35 -2.18 -3.79 -3.88
N ARG A 36 -2.46 -5.09 -3.84
CA ARG A 36 -3.80 -5.61 -4.22
C ARG A 36 -4.90 -5.09 -3.29
N ILE A 37 -4.63 -5.01 -1.98
CA ILE A 37 -5.57 -4.45 -1.01
C ILE A 37 -5.72 -2.94 -1.21
N GLN A 38 -4.61 -2.23 -1.41
CA GLN A 38 -4.62 -0.79 -1.69
C GLN A 38 -5.46 -0.48 -2.94
N SER A 39 -5.35 -1.29 -3.98
CA SER A 39 -6.15 -1.14 -5.21
C SER A 39 -7.64 -1.40 -4.98
N ALA A 40 -7.98 -2.39 -4.15
CA ALA A 40 -9.37 -2.73 -3.85
C ALA A 40 -10.02 -1.76 -2.85
N LYS A 41 -9.24 -1.22 -1.90
CA LYS A 41 -9.69 -0.34 -0.81
C LYS A 41 -8.66 0.77 -0.57
N PRO A 42 -8.60 1.78 -1.45
CA PRO A 42 -7.61 2.84 -1.35
C PRO A 42 -7.82 3.77 -0.13
N CYS A 43 -9.03 3.83 0.41
CA CYS A 43 -9.37 4.64 1.58
C CYS A 43 -9.14 3.93 2.93
N LEU A 44 -8.53 2.73 2.94
CA LEU A 44 -8.32 1.96 4.17
C LEU A 44 -7.29 2.62 5.10
N PHE A 45 -6.31 3.31 4.52
CA PHE A 45 -5.33 4.10 5.27
C PHE A 45 -5.22 5.49 4.65
N ALA A 46 -5.05 6.52 5.50
CA ALA A 46 -4.99 7.91 5.06
C ALA A 46 -3.85 8.16 4.06
N HIS A 47 -2.69 7.52 4.22
CA HIS A 47 -1.57 7.68 3.29
C HIS A 47 -1.83 7.02 1.92
N TRP A 48 -2.62 5.95 1.88
CA TRP A 48 -3.09 5.37 0.61
C TRP A 48 -4.12 6.26 -0.09
N GLU A 49 -4.99 6.92 0.68
CA GLU A 49 -5.94 7.88 0.13
C GLU A 49 -5.25 9.10 -0.47
N ILE A 50 -4.22 9.63 0.20
CA ILE A 50 -3.41 10.74 -0.31
C ILE A 50 -2.77 10.37 -1.65
N TRP A 51 -2.27 9.14 -1.78
CA TRP A 51 -1.69 8.64 -3.03
C TRP A 51 -2.74 8.50 -4.14
N THR A 52 -3.90 7.91 -3.85
CA THR A 52 -4.97 7.74 -4.85
C THR A 52 -5.68 9.03 -5.23
N ARG A 53 -5.75 10.03 -4.34
CA ARG A 53 -6.29 11.36 -4.67
C ARG A 53 -5.41 12.07 -5.69
N ARG A 54 -4.08 11.88 -5.63
CA ARG A 54 -3.15 12.39 -6.66
C ARG A 54 -3.42 11.75 -8.02
N GLU A 55 -3.60 10.44 -8.10
CA GLU A 55 -3.92 9.75 -9.36
C GLU A 55 -5.27 10.20 -9.93
N ARG A 56 -6.30 10.38 -9.09
CA ARG A 56 -7.63 10.83 -9.53
C ARG A 56 -7.66 12.25 -10.08
N SER A 57 -6.64 13.06 -9.79
CA SER A 57 -6.54 14.45 -10.24
C SER A 57 -5.95 14.56 -11.65
N THR A 58 -5.32 13.51 -12.18
CA THR A 58 -4.75 13.51 -13.54
C THR A 58 -5.72 12.99 -14.61
N THR A 59 -6.80 12.30 -14.22
CA THR A 59 -7.80 11.71 -15.15
C THR A 59 -9.01 12.61 -15.44
N ARG A 60 -8.98 13.91 -15.08
CA ARG A 60 -10.03 14.89 -15.41
C ARG A 60 -9.63 15.93 -16.48
N ALA A 61 -8.52 15.71 -17.18
CA ALA A 61 -8.20 16.44 -18.40
C ALA A 61 -8.55 15.54 -19.60
N GLY A 62 -9.81 15.59 -20.01
CA GLY A 62 -10.36 14.89 -21.17
C GLY A 62 -11.65 15.55 -21.59
#